data_AF-A0A1F3K087-F1
#
_entry.id   AF-A0A1F3K087-F1
#
_cell.length_a   1.000
_cell.length_b   1.000
_cell.length_c   1.000
_cell.angle_alpha   90.00
_cell.angle_beta   90.00
_cell.angle_gamma   90.00
#
_symmetry.space_group_name_H-M   'P 1'
#
loop_
_entity.id
_entity.type
_entity.pdbx_description
1 polymer ?
#
loop_
_entity_poly.entity_id
_entity_poly.type
_entity_poly.pdbx_seq_one_letter_code
_entity_poly.pdbx_strand_id
1 'polypeptide(L)'
;MNFNYTSTIDIYKEIFKESKFKVLNIHGKLNEEGNPIIFGYGDEADTYYQKIEAINNNEFLKHFKSFYYLKTSNYRTFERYLTCPGFDVYIMGHSCGISDKVLLSTLFEDKRCHRIKIFYHQKSETENDYFEKTQEISRHFKAENKGRMRTIIVPEEKCVPLVSFKPEGKII
;
A
#
# COMPACT_ATOMS: atom_id res chain seq x y z
N MET A 1 -7.48 -1.98 -1.43
CA MET A 1 -6.60 -1.66 -2.58
C MET A 1 -5.54 -2.75 -2.67
N ASN A 2 -5.21 -3.23 -3.87
CA ASN A 2 -4.23 -4.29 -4.09
C ASN A 2 -3.06 -3.77 -4.94
N PHE A 3 -1.85 -3.91 -4.41
CA PHE A 3 -0.59 -3.52 -5.07
C PHE A 3 0.10 -4.72 -5.75
N ASN A 4 -0.38 -5.95 -5.53
CA ASN A 4 0.17 -7.13 -6.17
C ASN A 4 -0.37 -7.27 -7.59
N TYR A 5 0.48 -7.76 -8.49
CA TYR A 5 0.11 -8.09 -9.87
C TYR A 5 -0.60 -9.46 -9.98
N THR A 6 -0.47 -10.29 -8.95
CA THR A 6 -1.01 -11.65 -8.87
C THR A 6 -2.40 -11.69 -8.23
N SER A 7 -3.10 -12.81 -8.40
CA SER A 7 -4.44 -13.07 -7.84
C SER A 7 -4.45 -13.41 -6.34
N THR A 8 -3.39 -13.11 -5.58
CA THR A 8 -3.30 -13.43 -4.15
C THR A 8 -4.47 -12.86 -3.36
N ILE A 9 -4.99 -11.69 -3.77
CA ILE A 9 -6.16 -11.05 -3.16
C ILE A 9 -7.45 -11.85 -3.34
N ASP A 10 -7.56 -12.65 -4.41
CA ASP A 10 -8.74 -13.47 -4.67
C ASP A 10 -8.80 -14.67 -3.72
N ILE A 11 -7.64 -15.21 -3.29
CA ILE A 11 -7.56 -16.23 -2.22
C ILE A 11 -8.17 -15.69 -0.93
N TYR A 12 -7.83 -14.44 -0.55
CA TYR A 12 -8.40 -13.82 0.64
C TYR A 12 -9.92 -13.63 0.52
N LYS A 13 -10.43 -13.24 -0.66
CA LYS A 13 -11.89 -13.12 -0.86
C LYS A 13 -12.61 -14.46 -0.63
N GLU A 14 -12.05 -15.55 -1.12
CA GLU A 14 -12.62 -16.88 -0.95
C GLU A 14 -12.64 -17.29 0.53
N ILE A 15 -11.55 -17.03 1.25
CA ILE A 15 -11.42 -17.32 2.69
C ILE A 15 -12.44 -16.53 3.50
N PHE A 16 -12.57 -15.22 3.25
CA PHE A 16 -13.47 -14.35 4.01
C PHE A 16 -14.93 -14.45 3.57
N LYS A 17 -15.23 -15.16 2.47
CA LYS A 17 -16.59 -15.35 1.89
C LYS A 17 -17.41 -14.06 1.78
N GLU A 18 -16.76 -12.91 1.68
CA GLU A 18 -17.43 -11.62 1.78
C GLU A 18 -17.63 -11.02 0.38
N SER A 19 -18.88 -11.07 -0.08
CA SER A 19 -19.33 -10.47 -1.35
C SER A 19 -19.20 -8.95 -1.41
N LYS A 20 -18.82 -8.29 -0.30
CA LYS A 20 -18.71 -6.83 -0.18
C LYS A 20 -17.30 -6.27 -0.44
N PHE A 21 -16.27 -7.12 -0.56
CA PHE A 21 -14.92 -6.63 -0.82
C PHE A 21 -14.74 -6.18 -2.27
N LYS A 22 -14.75 -4.87 -2.48
CA LYS A 22 -14.31 -4.26 -3.75
C LYS A 22 -12.79 -4.23 -3.78
N VAL A 23 -12.20 -4.94 -4.73
CA VAL A 23 -10.76 -4.91 -4.98
C VAL A 23 -10.44 -3.93 -6.07
N LEU A 24 -9.48 -3.06 -5.79
CA LEU A 24 -8.91 -2.12 -6.75
C LEU A 24 -7.46 -2.54 -7.00
N ASN A 25 -7.19 -3.09 -8.18
CA ASN A 25 -5.86 -3.51 -8.63
C ASN A 25 -5.14 -2.30 -9.23
N ILE A 26 -4.50 -1.50 -8.37
CA ILE A 26 -3.97 -0.19 -8.78
C ILE A 26 -2.80 -0.30 -9.76
N HIS A 27 -2.03 -1.38 -9.69
CA HIS A 27 -0.90 -1.66 -10.59
C HIS A 27 -1.26 -2.54 -11.80
N GLY A 28 -2.54 -2.73 -12.09
CA GLY A 28 -2.97 -3.69 -13.11
C GLY A 28 -3.11 -5.12 -12.60
N LYS A 29 -3.54 -6.01 -13.50
CA LYS A 29 -3.74 -7.44 -13.24
C LYS A 29 -3.12 -8.26 -14.37
N LEU A 30 -2.53 -9.40 -14.03
CA LEU A 30 -2.03 -10.34 -15.02
C LEU A 30 -3.18 -10.80 -15.95
N ASN A 31 -2.91 -10.81 -17.27
CA ASN A 31 -3.84 -11.25 -18.31
C ASN A 31 -5.15 -10.43 -18.40
N GLU A 32 -5.14 -9.15 -18.02
CA GLU A 32 -6.29 -8.25 -18.13
C GLU A 32 -6.00 -7.08 -19.08
N GLU A 33 -6.49 -7.13 -20.32
CA GLU A 33 -6.23 -6.10 -21.34
C GLU A 33 -6.75 -4.71 -20.95
N GLY A 34 -7.89 -4.64 -20.25
CA GLY A 34 -8.48 -3.39 -19.77
C GLY A 34 -7.77 -2.80 -18.55
N ASN A 35 -6.88 -3.56 -17.90
CA ASN A 35 -6.13 -3.13 -16.74
C ASN A 35 -4.72 -3.76 -16.75
N PRO A 36 -3.90 -3.41 -17.75
CA PRO A 36 -2.60 -4.04 -17.96
C PRO A 36 -1.65 -3.71 -16.81
N ILE A 37 -0.66 -4.57 -16.61
CA ILE A 37 0.35 -4.39 -15.57
C ILE A 37 1.11 -3.07 -15.76
N ILE A 38 1.22 -2.30 -14.68
CA ILE A 38 1.96 -1.05 -14.61
C ILE A 38 3.31 -1.28 -13.93
N PHE A 39 4.37 -1.37 -14.73
CA PHE A 39 5.74 -1.34 -14.25
C PHE A 39 6.28 0.09 -14.23
N GLY A 40 7.20 0.37 -13.29
CA GLY A 40 7.87 1.66 -13.26
C GLY A 40 8.24 2.14 -11.87
N TYR A 41 8.76 3.37 -11.83
CA TYR A 41 9.10 4.10 -10.61
C TYR A 41 7.92 4.96 -10.15
N GLY A 42 7.68 5.02 -8.83
CA GLY A 42 6.51 5.67 -8.22
C GLY A 42 6.85 6.62 -7.07
N ASP A 43 8.08 7.16 -7.03
CA ASP A 43 8.47 8.19 -6.04
C ASP A 43 8.81 9.50 -6.76
N GLU A 44 7.79 10.30 -7.04
CA GLU A 44 7.97 11.62 -7.68
C GLU A 44 8.41 12.71 -6.70
N ALA A 45 8.40 12.39 -5.40
CA ALA A 45 8.90 13.30 -4.37
C ALA A 45 10.44 13.25 -4.27
N ASP A 46 11.09 12.33 -4.99
CA ASP A 46 12.55 12.24 -5.03
C ASP A 46 13.16 13.43 -5.80
N THR A 47 14.23 14.00 -5.25
CA THR A 47 15.03 15.05 -5.91
C THR A 47 15.57 14.65 -7.30
N TYR A 48 15.78 13.35 -7.56
CA TYR A 48 16.18 12.84 -8.87
C TYR A 48 15.05 12.95 -9.89
N TYR A 49 13.78 12.85 -9.49
CA TYR A 49 12.65 13.06 -10.39
C TYR A 49 12.70 14.45 -11.02
N GLN A 50 12.86 15.49 -10.20
CA GLN A 50 12.94 16.88 -10.65
C GLN A 50 14.09 17.09 -11.65
N LYS A 51 15.23 16.43 -11.42
CA LYS A 51 16.37 16.48 -12.34
C LYS A 51 16.05 15.81 -13.67
N ILE A 52 15.35 14.67 -13.65
CA ILE A 52 14.95 13.95 -14.86
C ILE A 52 13.92 14.77 -15.66
N GLU A 53 12.92 15.36 -14.99
CA GLU A 53 11.91 16.20 -15.61
C GLU A 53 12.54 17.44 -16.29
N ALA A 54 13.54 18.05 -15.64
CA ALA A 54 14.28 19.20 -16.17
C ALA A 54 15.08 18.92 -17.46
N ILE A 55 15.36 17.65 -17.79
CA ILE A 55 16.02 17.26 -19.06
C ILE A 55 15.09 17.52 -20.26
N ASN A 56 13.78 17.65 -20.03
CA ASN A 56 12.76 17.92 -21.05
C ASN A 56 12.80 16.92 -22.23
N ASN A 57 13.05 15.65 -21.92
CA ASN A 57 13.00 14.54 -22.87
C ASN A 57 12.09 13.44 -22.32
N ASN A 58 10.97 13.23 -23.02
CA ASN A 58 9.90 12.33 -22.61
C ASN A 58 10.33 10.86 -22.52
N GLU A 59 11.41 10.44 -23.19
CA GLU A 59 11.89 9.05 -23.07
C GLU A 59 12.35 8.74 -21.65
N PHE A 60 12.88 9.71 -20.90
CA PHE A 60 13.24 9.48 -19.50
C PHE A 60 12.01 9.39 -18.58
N LEU A 61 10.86 9.94 -19.00
CA LEU A 61 9.61 9.89 -18.25
C LEU A 61 8.77 8.63 -18.53
N LYS A 62 9.18 7.83 -19.52
CA LYS A 62 8.42 6.68 -20.03
C LYS A 62 8.16 5.56 -19.01
N HIS A 63 8.94 5.48 -17.94
CA HIS A 63 8.82 4.44 -16.91
C HIS A 63 8.33 4.96 -15.56
N PHE A 64 7.73 6.15 -15.51
CA PHE A 64 7.05 6.65 -14.30
C PHE A 64 5.61 6.16 -14.26
N LYS A 65 5.20 5.61 -13.12
CA LYS A 65 3.89 4.97 -12.95
C LYS A 65 2.72 5.94 -13.08
N SER A 66 2.87 7.21 -12.70
CA SER A 66 1.81 8.23 -12.78
C SER A 66 1.18 8.35 -14.15
N PHE A 67 1.99 8.39 -15.21
CA PHE A 67 1.48 8.47 -16.57
C PHE A 67 0.67 7.23 -16.96
N TYR A 68 1.02 6.04 -16.43
CA TYR A 68 0.25 4.82 -16.66
C TYR A 68 -1.03 4.75 -15.82
N TYR A 69 -1.05 5.36 -14.63
CA TYR A 69 -2.29 5.47 -13.85
C TYR A 69 -3.38 6.27 -14.56
N LEU A 70 -3.01 7.14 -15.50
CA LEU A 70 -3.95 7.87 -16.35
C LEU A 70 -4.59 6.99 -17.45
N LYS A 71 -4.00 5.83 -17.77
CA LYS A 71 -4.50 4.93 -18.82
C LYS A 71 -5.70 4.10 -18.38
N THR A 72 -6.00 4.02 -17.08
CA THR A 72 -7.14 3.29 -16.54
C THR A 72 -7.94 4.15 -15.57
N SER A 73 -9.16 3.74 -15.24
CA SER A 73 -10.01 4.45 -14.27
C SER A 73 -9.71 4.13 -12.81
N ASN A 74 -8.69 3.30 -12.54
CA ASN A 74 -8.40 2.79 -11.20
C ASN A 74 -7.96 3.90 -10.23
N TYR A 75 -7.06 4.78 -10.66
CA TYR A 75 -6.61 5.89 -9.83
C TYR A 75 -7.76 6.87 -9.52
N ARG A 76 -8.61 7.18 -10.51
CA ARG A 76 -9.83 8.00 -10.28
C ARG A 76 -10.80 7.32 -9.30
N THR A 77 -10.89 5.99 -9.36
CA THR A 77 -11.71 5.23 -8.42
C THR A 77 -11.12 5.26 -7.01
N PHE A 78 -9.80 5.20 -6.86
CA PHE A 78 -9.10 5.43 -5.59
C PHE A 78 -9.41 6.82 -5.00
N GLU A 79 -9.21 7.88 -5.79
CA GLU A 79 -9.52 9.26 -5.38
C GLU A 79 -10.98 9.42 -4.92
N ARG A 80 -11.93 8.81 -5.65
CA ARG A 80 -13.35 8.80 -5.25
C ARG A 80 -13.60 8.06 -3.93
N TYR A 81 -12.81 7.05 -3.57
CA TYR A 81 -12.94 6.41 -2.26
C TYR A 81 -12.42 7.30 -1.14
N LEU A 82 -11.42 8.14 -1.41
CA LEU A 82 -10.93 9.10 -0.42
C LEU A 82 -11.98 10.18 -0.11
N THR A 83 -12.97 10.42 -0.97
CA THR A 83 -14.03 11.41 -0.69
C THR A 83 -15.03 11.00 0.38
N CYS A 84 -14.97 9.76 0.88
CA CYS A 84 -15.78 9.29 1.99
C CYS A 84 -15.56 10.14 3.28
N PRO A 85 -16.52 10.22 4.21
CA PRO A 85 -16.41 11.06 5.41
C PRO A 85 -15.24 10.71 6.33
N GLY A 86 -14.77 9.47 6.28
CA GLY A 86 -13.72 8.93 7.12
C GLY A 86 -13.40 7.50 6.73
N PHE A 87 -12.15 7.08 6.91
CA PHE A 87 -11.73 5.71 6.64
C PHE A 87 -10.60 5.26 7.57
N ASP A 88 -10.56 3.95 7.77
CA ASP A 88 -9.46 3.25 8.43
C ASP A 88 -8.65 2.51 7.38
N VAL A 89 -7.34 2.47 7.58
CA VAL A 89 -6.41 1.73 6.73
C VAL A 89 -5.94 0.49 7.45
N TYR A 90 -6.04 -0.64 6.77
CA TYR A 90 -5.56 -1.92 7.23
C TYR A 90 -4.42 -2.37 6.31
N ILE A 91 -3.24 -2.56 6.87
CA ILE A 91 -2.04 -2.94 6.12
C ILE A 91 -1.81 -4.44 6.27
N MET A 92 -1.85 -5.14 5.15
CA MET A 92 -1.67 -6.59 5.06
C MET A 92 -0.62 -6.86 3.98
N GLY A 93 0.62 -7.15 4.39
CA GLY A 93 1.72 -7.43 3.46
C GLY A 93 3.07 -6.89 3.91
N HIS A 94 4.12 -7.24 3.18
CA HIS A 94 5.52 -6.99 3.57
C HIS A 94 6.18 -5.81 2.86
N SER A 95 5.59 -5.27 1.78
CA SER A 95 6.28 -4.35 0.87
C SER A 95 5.71 -2.93 0.87
N CYS A 96 5.27 -2.45 2.03
CA CYS A 96 4.74 -1.09 2.14
C CYS A 96 5.84 -0.03 2.04
N GLY A 97 7.12 -0.36 2.29
CA GLY A 97 8.22 0.61 2.30
C GLY A 97 8.66 1.15 0.94
N ILE A 98 8.39 0.45 -0.16
CA ILE A 98 8.88 0.79 -1.52
C ILE A 98 7.72 1.00 -2.52
N SER A 99 6.49 0.63 -2.13
CA SER A 99 5.33 0.74 -3.01
C SER A 99 4.89 2.21 -3.14
N ASP A 100 4.81 2.69 -4.38
CA ASP A 100 4.21 3.96 -4.83
C ASP A 100 4.00 5.02 -3.73
N LYS A 101 5.09 5.72 -3.41
CA LYS A 101 5.16 6.61 -2.26
C LYS A 101 4.19 7.77 -2.36
N VAL A 102 3.98 8.31 -3.55
CA VAL A 102 3.02 9.40 -3.77
C VAL A 102 1.61 8.94 -3.37
N LEU A 103 1.20 7.75 -3.83
CA LEU A 103 -0.12 7.22 -3.56
C LEU A 103 -0.31 6.85 -2.07
N LEU A 104 0.67 6.19 -1.44
CA LEU A 104 0.59 5.85 -0.01
C LEU A 104 0.64 7.09 0.88
N SER A 105 1.47 8.09 0.54
CA SER A 105 1.50 9.36 1.25
C SER A 105 0.16 10.08 1.16
N THR A 106 -0.48 10.08 -0.02
CA THR A 106 -1.82 10.66 -0.22
C THR A 106 -2.85 9.98 0.69
N LEU A 107 -2.83 8.64 0.76
CA LEU A 107 -3.74 7.88 1.62
C LEU A 107 -3.52 8.13 3.12
N PHE A 108 -2.27 8.10 3.58
CA PHE A 108 -1.94 8.19 5.00
C PHE A 108 -2.04 9.61 5.55
N GLU A 109 -1.72 10.61 4.73
CA GLU A 109 -1.77 12.02 5.11
C GLU A 109 -3.15 12.67 4.89
N ASP A 110 -4.11 11.97 4.28
CA ASP A 110 -5.49 12.46 4.16
C ASP A 110 -6.10 12.63 5.56
N LYS A 111 -6.68 13.80 5.88
CA LYS A 111 -7.26 14.11 7.20
C LYS A 111 -8.38 13.16 7.62
N ARG A 112 -9.02 12.48 6.67
CA ARG A 112 -10.11 11.51 6.88
C ARG A 112 -9.58 10.11 7.22
N CYS A 113 -8.28 9.88 7.12
CA CYS A 113 -7.63 8.68 7.63
C CYS A 113 -7.59 8.76 9.17
N HIS A 114 -8.43 7.98 9.84
CA HIS A 114 -8.53 8.01 11.29
C HIS A 114 -7.52 7.09 11.96
N ARG A 115 -7.22 5.95 11.32
CA ARG A 115 -6.42 4.90 11.93
C ARG A 115 -5.69 4.07 10.88
N ILE A 116 -4.47 3.66 11.21
CA ILE A 116 -3.67 2.72 10.43
C ILE A 116 -3.37 1.51 11.31
N LYS A 117 -4.03 0.38 11.02
CA LYS A 117 -3.80 -0.89 11.70
C LYS A 117 -2.89 -1.78 10.86
N ILE A 118 -1.82 -2.28 11.47
CA ILE A 118 -0.82 -3.14 10.83
C ILE A 118 -1.12 -4.58 11.23
N PHE A 119 -1.24 -5.45 10.23
CA PHE A 119 -1.20 -6.90 10.44
C PHE A 119 0.22 -7.39 10.18
N TYR A 120 0.92 -7.70 11.27
CA TYR A 120 2.33 -8.10 11.22
C TYR A 120 2.48 -9.59 10.90
N HIS A 121 3.67 -9.99 10.46
CA HIS A 121 4.09 -11.38 10.34
C HIS A 121 4.86 -11.75 11.61
N GLN A 122 4.39 -12.80 12.29
CA GLN A 122 5.08 -13.36 13.44
C GLN A 122 6.19 -14.29 12.93
N LYS A 123 7.46 -13.93 13.16
CA LYS A 123 8.64 -14.70 12.72
C LYS A 123 8.98 -15.82 13.72
N SER A 124 8.81 -15.56 15.02
CA SER A 124 9.06 -16.52 16.12
C SER A 124 8.12 -16.23 17.28
N GLU A 125 8.20 -16.95 18.42
CA GLU A 125 7.37 -16.63 19.60
C GLU A 125 7.59 -15.21 20.16
N THR A 126 8.76 -14.62 19.90
CA THR A 126 9.18 -13.33 20.47
C THR A 126 9.42 -12.25 19.42
N GLU A 127 9.52 -12.61 18.14
CA GLU A 127 9.86 -11.70 17.06
C GLU A 127 8.74 -11.56 16.02
N ASN A 128 8.43 -10.32 15.67
CA ASN A 128 7.53 -9.96 14.57
C ASN A 128 8.11 -8.80 13.74
N ASP A 129 7.47 -8.49 12.62
CA ASP A 129 7.88 -7.39 11.72
C ASP A 129 7.09 -6.09 11.93
N TYR A 130 6.36 -5.92 13.03
CA TYR A 130 5.55 -4.72 13.28
C TYR A 130 6.42 -3.45 13.29
N PHE A 131 7.57 -3.50 13.97
CA PHE A 131 8.49 -2.38 14.05
C PHE A 131 9.06 -2.01 12.66
N GLU A 132 9.49 -3.02 11.91
CA GLU A 132 10.00 -2.86 10.53
C GLU A 132 8.95 -2.21 9.63
N LYS A 133 7.70 -2.70 9.65
CA LYS A 133 6.58 -2.10 8.91
C LYS A 133 6.28 -0.67 9.33
N THR A 134 6.38 -0.37 10.62
CA THR A 134 6.17 0.99 11.12
C THR A 134 7.25 1.95 10.58
N GLN A 135 8.51 1.51 10.52
CA GLN A 135 9.60 2.27 9.90
C GLN A 135 9.33 2.51 8.41
N GLU A 136 8.87 1.49 7.69
CA GLU A 136 8.46 1.59 6.29
C GLU A 136 7.33 2.58 6.06
N ILE A 137 6.25 2.46 6.81
CA ILE A 137 5.09 3.36 6.77
C ILE A 137 5.52 4.79 7.05
N SER A 138 6.46 4.98 7.98
CA SER A 138 6.94 6.31 8.32
C SER A 138 7.50 7.05 7.10
N ARG A 139 8.12 6.36 6.14
CA ARG A 139 8.72 7.00 4.94
C ARG A 139 7.71 7.70 4.03
N HIS A 140 6.42 7.38 4.19
CA HIS A 140 5.30 7.99 3.47
C HIS A 140 4.67 9.19 4.18
N PHE A 141 5.18 9.55 5.37
CA PHE A 141 4.80 10.77 6.05
C PHE A 141 5.89 11.83 5.88
N LYS A 142 5.49 13.02 5.44
CA LYS A 142 6.30 14.23 5.44
C LYS A 142 6.72 14.58 6.87
N ALA A 143 7.80 15.33 7.00
CA ALA A 143 8.41 15.64 8.29
C ALA A 143 7.42 16.33 9.24
N GLU A 144 6.63 17.26 8.72
CA GLU A 144 5.60 18.01 9.42
C GLU A 144 4.43 17.13 9.92
N ASN A 145 4.16 15.99 9.27
CA ASN A 145 3.05 15.09 9.58
C ASN A 145 3.45 13.89 10.45
N LYS A 146 4.72 13.78 10.85
CA LYS A 146 5.21 12.69 11.73
C LYS A 146 4.51 12.67 13.10
N GLY A 147 4.08 13.83 13.60
CA GLY A 147 3.29 13.90 14.84
C GLY A 147 1.97 13.15 14.70
N ARG A 148 1.27 13.37 13.58
CA ARG A 148 0.00 12.69 13.26
C ARG A 148 0.20 11.19 13.03
N MET A 149 1.28 10.79 12.37
CA MET A 149 1.62 9.37 12.21
C MET A 149 1.57 8.62 13.56
N ARG A 150 2.15 9.20 14.61
CA ARG A 150 2.20 8.59 15.95
C ARG A 150 0.83 8.48 16.63
N THR A 151 -0.15 9.29 16.21
CA THR A 151 -1.50 9.26 16.80
C THR A 151 -2.45 8.33 16.05
N ILE A 152 -2.26 8.13 14.74
CA ILE A 152 -3.15 7.30 13.91
C ILE A 152 -2.67 5.86 13.76
N ILE A 153 -1.36 5.58 13.88
CA ILE A 153 -0.86 4.20 13.87
C ILE A 153 -1.31 3.50 15.16
N VAL A 154 -1.98 2.36 14.99
CA VAL A 154 -2.46 1.55 16.11
C VAL A 154 -1.28 0.93 16.84
N PRO A 155 -1.18 1.07 18.18
CA PRO A 155 -0.12 0.43 18.96
C PRO A 155 -0.03 -1.08 18.73
N GLU A 156 1.18 -1.62 18.88
CA GLU A 156 1.47 -3.04 18.65
C GLU A 156 0.58 -3.95 19.50
N GLU A 157 0.31 -3.59 20.77
CA GLU A 157 -0.51 -4.40 21.67
C GLU A 157 -2.00 -4.53 21.24
N LYS A 158 -2.43 -3.71 20.27
CA LYS A 158 -3.78 -3.76 19.67
C LYS A 158 -3.77 -4.31 18.24
N CYS A 159 -2.60 -4.67 17.74
CA CYS A 159 -2.40 -5.33 16.46
C CYS A 159 -2.38 -6.86 16.63
N VAL A 160 -2.57 -7.57 15.52
CA VAL A 160 -2.61 -9.04 15.51
C VAL A 160 -1.84 -9.55 14.29
N PRO A 161 -1.28 -10.76 14.34
CA PRO A 161 -0.59 -11.31 13.20
C PRO A 161 -1.57 -11.55 12.03
N LEU A 162 -1.11 -11.34 10.80
CA LEU A 162 -1.91 -11.54 9.58
C LEU A 162 -2.34 -13.01 9.43
N VAL A 163 -1.46 -13.92 9.80
CA VAL A 163 -1.69 -15.37 9.79
C VAL A 163 -1.32 -15.90 11.18
N SER A 164 -2.11 -16.85 11.69
CA SER A 164 -1.81 -17.47 12.98
C SER A 164 -0.42 -18.10 12.97
N PHE A 165 0.40 -17.74 13.96
CA PHE A 165 1.71 -18.35 14.16
C PHE A 165 1.55 -19.83 14.48
N LYS A 166 2.23 -20.68 13.71
CA LYS A 166 2.35 -22.10 13.99
C LYS A 166 3.82 -22.37 14.29
N PRO A 167 4.21 -22.65 15.55
CA PRO A 167 5.58 -23.04 15.85
C PRO A 167 5.89 -24.33 15.07
N GLU A 168 7.04 -24.34 14.37
CA GLU A 168 7.53 -25.54 13.70
C GLU A 168 7.65 -26.67 14.72
N GLY A 169 6.93 -27.78 14.50
CA GLY A 169 6.99 -28.98 15.36
C GLY A 169 5.67 -29.48 15.95
N LYS A 170 4.51 -28.86 15.69
CA LYS A 170 3.21 -29.48 15.98
C LYS A 170 2.60 -30.10 14.73
N ILE A 171 2.99 -31.36 14.49
CA ILE A 171 2.20 -32.32 13.71
C ILE A 171 0.88 -32.52 14.47
N ILE A 172 -0.26 -32.31 13.81
CA ILE A 172 -1.54 -32.89 14.26
C ILE A 172 -1.64 -34.26 13.59
#